data_AF-A0A817ASW4-F1
#
_entry.id   AF-A0A817ASW4-F1
#
_cell.length_a   1.000
_cell.length_b   1.000
_cell.length_c   1.000
_cell.angle_alpha   90.00
_cell.angle_beta   90.00
_cell.angle_gamma   90.00
#
_symmetry.space_group_name_H-M   'P 1'
#
loop_
_entity.id
_entity.type
_entity.pdbx_description
1 polymer ?
#
loop_
_entity_poly.entity_id
_entity_poly.type
_entity_poly.pdbx_seq_one_letter_code
_entity_poly.pdbx_strand_id
1 'polypeptide(L)'
;MYICGHLPSSSMPICISGVLYYKAGAPCISNVEYMVVCFDLRTEKFSSVKFLGTSCKEPTLVNHNGKLGLLISGDSRYVNLERRSRSFELWVLRDAEWSKHIYVLPPSWKNIVTETMHAHYWNDW
;
A
#
# COMPACT_ATOMS: atom_id res chain seq x y z
N MET A 1 16.70 7.38 -19.20
CA MET A 1 16.95 7.05 -17.78
C MET A 1 16.74 5.54 -17.62
N TYR A 2 17.82 4.76 -17.59
CA TYR A 2 17.75 3.31 -17.43
C TYR A 2 17.44 3.01 -15.96
N ILE A 3 16.23 2.53 -15.68
CA ILE A 3 15.85 2.06 -14.34
C ILE A 3 16.46 0.66 -14.19
N CYS A 4 17.69 0.62 -13.68
CA CYS A 4 18.41 -0.61 -13.36
C CYS A 4 17.69 -1.33 -12.21
N GLY A 5 17.18 -2.54 -12.45
CA GLY A 5 16.99 -3.59 -11.44
C GLY A 5 15.76 -3.56 -10.53
N HIS A 6 14.88 -2.55 -10.59
CA HIS A 6 13.65 -2.57 -9.77
C HIS A 6 12.48 -3.15 -10.57
N LEU A 7 12.15 -4.42 -10.33
CA LEU A 7 10.89 -4.98 -10.81
C LEU A 7 9.75 -4.19 -10.16
N PRO A 8 8.82 -3.60 -10.93
CA PRO A 8 7.62 -3.04 -10.36
C PRO A 8 6.87 -4.17 -9.65
N SER A 9 6.75 -4.04 -8.33
CA SER A 9 5.89 -4.92 -7.53
C SER A 9 4.48 -4.87 -8.15
N SER A 10 3.72 -5.97 -8.07
CA SER A 10 2.42 -6.14 -8.76
C SER A 10 1.37 -5.04 -8.53
N SER A 11 1.57 -4.14 -7.58
CA SER A 11 0.75 -2.94 -7.42
C SER A 11 1.10 -1.84 -8.42
N MET A 12 0.06 -1.24 -9.00
CA MET A 12 0.21 0.00 -9.75
C MET A 12 0.77 1.13 -8.88
N PRO A 13 1.61 2.01 -9.45
CA PRO A 13 1.91 3.29 -8.82
C PRO A 13 0.65 4.14 -8.72
N ILE A 14 0.62 5.07 -7.76
CA ILE A 14 -0.48 6.03 -7.60
C ILE A 14 0.04 7.46 -7.68
N CYS A 15 -0.79 8.39 -8.13
CA CYS A 15 -0.47 9.81 -8.17
C CYS A 15 -1.38 10.56 -7.19
N ILE A 16 -0.78 11.31 -6.26
CA ILE A 16 -1.52 12.14 -5.31
C ILE A 16 -0.94 13.56 -5.39
N SER A 17 -1.78 14.53 -5.73
CA SER A 17 -1.41 15.95 -5.75
C SER A 17 -0.14 16.27 -6.57
N GLY A 18 0.08 15.56 -7.68
CA GLY A 18 1.25 15.74 -8.56
C GLY A 18 2.52 15.03 -8.11
N VAL A 19 2.45 14.17 -7.09
CA VAL A 19 3.54 13.29 -6.68
C VAL A 19 3.19 11.85 -7.05
N LEU A 20 4.07 11.21 -7.82
CA LEU A 20 3.97 9.80 -8.20
C LEU A 20 4.62 8.93 -7.12
N TYR A 21 3.88 7.94 -6.63
CA TYR A 21 4.34 7.01 -5.61
C TYR A 21 4.42 5.60 -6.18
N TYR A 22 5.55 4.93 -5.96
CA TYR A 22 5.73 3.53 -6.33
C TYR A 22 6.57 2.80 -5.28
N LYS A 23 6.29 1.51 -5.10
CA LYS A 23 7.06 0.67 -4.19
C LYS A 23 8.40 0.29 -4.81
N ALA A 24 9.43 0.28 -3.99
CA ALA A 24 10.74 -0.28 -4.29
C ALA A 24 11.16 -1.21 -3.14
N GLY A 25 11.67 -2.40 -3.47
CA GLY A 25 12.12 -3.40 -2.48
C GLY A 25 12.50 -4.72 -3.15
N ALA A 26 13.36 -5.50 -2.48
CA ALA A 26 13.83 -6.79 -2.99
C ALA A 26 12.92 -7.97 -2.57
N PRO A 27 12.88 -9.08 -3.33
CA PRO A 27 12.14 -10.29 -2.97
C PRO A 27 12.65 -10.94 -1.68
N CYS A 28 11.73 -11.55 -0.94
CA CYS A 28 11.83 -11.89 0.49
C CYS A 28 12.85 -13.00 0.84
N ILE A 29 13.63 -12.80 1.92
CA ILE A 29 14.23 -13.90 2.73
C ILE A 29 14.01 -13.68 4.25
N SER A 30 13.98 -12.45 4.77
CA SER A 30 13.52 -12.11 6.13
C SER A 30 13.29 -10.58 6.30
N ASN A 31 12.43 -10.18 7.25
CA ASN A 31 12.04 -8.81 7.66
C ASN A 31 12.35 -7.68 6.64
N VAL A 32 11.37 -7.33 5.80
CA VAL A 32 11.57 -6.34 4.75
C VAL A 32 11.28 -4.92 5.26
N GLU A 33 12.27 -4.06 5.07
CA GLU A 33 12.08 -2.61 4.95
C GLU A 33 11.50 -2.35 3.55
N TYR A 34 10.20 -2.03 3.48
CA TYR A 34 9.61 -1.54 2.24
C TYR A 34 10.03 -0.09 2.05
N MET A 35 10.35 0.29 0.83
CA MET A 35 10.55 1.69 0.48
C MET A 35 9.42 2.12 -0.45
N VAL A 36 8.81 3.27 -0.15
CA VAL A 36 8.00 3.98 -1.13
C VAL A 36 8.87 5.09 -1.69
N VAL A 37 9.05 5.07 -3.02
CA VAL A 37 9.71 6.15 -3.74
C VAL A 37 8.65 7.14 -4.18
N CYS A 38 8.96 8.42 -3.99
CA CYS A 38 8.11 9.54 -4.30
C CYS A 38 8.82 10.36 -5.39
N PHE A 39 8.14 10.63 -6.50
CA PHE A 39 8.64 11.47 -7.57
C PHE A 39 7.70 12.67 -7.75
N ASP A 40 8.18 13.86 -7.37
CA ASP A 40 7.44 15.11 -7.57
C ASP A 40 7.50 15.51 -9.04
N LEU A 41 6.36 15.47 -9.73
CA LEU A 41 6.27 15.76 -11.16
C LEU A 41 6.51 17.24 -11.49
N ARG A 42 6.34 18.14 -10.52
CA ARG A 42 6.53 19.59 -10.72
C ARG A 42 7.98 19.99 -10.52
N THR A 43 8.65 19.39 -9.55
CA THR A 43 10.05 19.71 -9.24
C THR A 43 11.05 18.71 -9.82
N GLU A 44 10.56 17.61 -10.39
CA GLU A 44 11.34 16.48 -10.91
C GLU A 44 12.30 15.88 -9.88
N LYS A 45 11.92 15.94 -8.59
CA LYS A 45 12.75 15.46 -7.49
C LYS A 45 12.25 14.14 -6.96
N PHE A 46 13.21 13.27 -6.65
CA PHE A 46 12.97 12.03 -5.94
C PHE A 46 13.12 12.25 -4.44
N SER A 47 12.24 11.60 -3.68
CA SER A 47 12.40 11.35 -2.26
C SER A 47 11.94 9.92 -1.96
N SER A 48 12.18 9.45 -0.76
CA SER A 48 11.72 8.14 -0.35
C SER A 48 11.35 8.12 1.11
N VAL A 49 10.41 7.26 1.43
CA VAL A 49 10.01 6.99 2.81
C VAL A 49 10.13 5.49 3.06
N LYS A 50 10.82 5.17 4.16
CA LYS A 50 10.98 3.79 4.62
C LYS A 50 9.73 3.39 5.40
N PHE A 51 9.29 2.16 5.18
CA PHE A 51 8.21 1.53 5.90
C PHE A 51 8.71 0.19 6.43
N LEU A 52 8.86 0.12 7.76
CA LEU A 52 9.21 -1.12 8.45
C LEU A 52 7.93 -1.89 8.73
N GLY A 53 7.58 -2.78 7.80
CA GLY A 53 6.43 -3.67 7.96
C GLY A 53 6.73 -4.77 8.98
N THR A 54 5.72 -5.20 9.71
CA THR A 54 5.84 -6.33 10.67
C THR A 54 5.71 -7.71 10.01
N SER A 55 5.54 -7.77 8.68
CA SER A 55 5.29 -9.02 7.96
C SER A 55 5.81 -8.96 6.53
N CYS A 56 6.09 -10.12 5.93
CA CYS A 56 6.45 -10.25 4.50
C CYS A 56 5.24 -10.09 3.56
N LYS A 57 4.27 -9.26 3.95
CA LYS A 57 3.05 -9.01 3.16
C LYS A 57 3.27 -7.78 2.32
N GLU A 58 2.99 -7.90 1.03
CA GLU A 58 3.15 -6.80 0.10
C GLU A 58 2.02 -5.78 0.32
N PRO A 59 2.32 -4.53 0.74
CA PRO A 59 1.30 -3.52 0.95
C PRO A 59 0.76 -3.02 -0.40
N THR A 60 -0.50 -2.58 -0.43
CA THR A 60 -1.05 -1.82 -1.56
C THR A 60 -0.99 -0.33 -1.27
N LEU A 61 -0.51 0.45 -2.24
CA LEU A 61 -0.57 1.91 -2.18
C LEU A 61 -2.02 2.37 -2.37
N VAL A 62 -2.49 3.23 -1.47
CA VAL A 62 -3.84 3.82 -1.53
C VAL A 62 -3.78 5.33 -1.31
N ASN A 63 -4.70 6.07 -1.93
CA ASN A 63 -4.94 7.46 -1.59
C ASN A 63 -5.98 7.53 -0.48
N HIS A 64 -5.58 7.97 0.71
CA HIS A 64 -6.50 8.17 1.83
C HIS A 64 -6.68 9.66 2.09
N ASN A 65 -7.75 10.25 1.55
CA ASN A 65 -8.09 11.67 1.72
C ASN A 65 -6.93 12.62 1.35
N GLY A 66 -6.29 12.38 0.20
CA GLY A 66 -5.18 13.18 -0.28
C GLY A 66 -3.84 12.89 0.40
N LYS A 67 -3.78 11.84 1.22
CA LYS A 67 -2.55 11.38 1.90
C LYS A 67 -2.16 10.00 1.39
N LEU A 68 -0.86 9.77 1.33
CA LEU A 68 -0.31 8.46 0.99
C LEU A 68 -0.65 7.44 2.08
N GLY A 69 -1.26 6.34 1.67
CA GLY A 69 -1.56 5.19 2.53
C GLY A 69 -0.95 3.88 2.03
N LEU A 70 -0.69 2.97 2.96
CA LEU A 70 -0.35 1.57 2.71
C LEU A 70 -1.41 0.68 3.36
N LEU A 71 -2.06 -0.14 2.55
CA LEU A 71 -3.06 -1.10 2.98
C LEU A 71 -2.43 -2.49 3.09
N ILE A 72 -2.60 -3.16 4.23
CA ILE A 72 -2.06 -4.50 4.48
C ILE A 72 -3.19 -5.42 4.94
N SER A 73 -3.39 -6.53 4.22
CA SER A 73 -4.39 -7.54 4.58
C SER A 73 -3.98 -8.29 5.85
N GLY A 74 -4.93 -8.53 6.76
CA GLY A 74 -4.72 -9.29 7.99
C GLY A 74 -4.38 -10.78 7.75
N ASP A 75 -4.85 -11.36 6.65
CA ASP A 75 -4.89 -12.84 6.50
C ASP A 75 -4.17 -13.39 5.25
N SER A 76 -3.74 -12.54 4.32
CA SER A 76 -3.13 -12.97 3.03
C SER A 76 -1.82 -12.23 2.71
N ARG A 77 -0.96 -12.84 1.87
CA ARG A 77 0.34 -12.26 1.43
C ARG A 77 0.17 -11.08 0.47
N TYR A 78 -0.94 -11.06 -0.27
CA TYR A 78 -1.38 -9.97 -1.12
C TYR A 78 -2.58 -9.30 -0.47
N VAL A 79 -2.89 -8.06 -0.83
CA VAL A 79 -4.12 -7.39 -0.37
C VAL A 79 -5.33 -7.97 -1.10
N ASN A 80 -5.73 -9.17 -0.69
CA ASN A 80 -7.02 -9.78 -1.02
C ASN A 80 -7.86 -9.74 0.26
N LEU A 81 -8.84 -8.85 0.30
CA LEU A 81 -9.82 -8.82 1.39
C LEU A 81 -10.86 -9.91 1.09
N GLU A 82 -10.67 -11.07 1.69
CA GLU A 82 -11.51 -12.24 1.48
C GLU A 82 -12.72 -12.20 2.42
N ARG A 83 -13.75 -13.03 2.16
CA ARG A 83 -14.89 -13.19 3.09
C ARG A 83 -14.47 -13.63 4.50
N ARG A 84 -13.28 -14.21 4.65
CA ARG A 84 -12.72 -14.61 5.95
C ARG A 84 -12.00 -13.48 6.67
N SER A 85 -11.65 -12.40 5.96
CA SER A 85 -10.96 -11.26 6.53
C SER A 85 -11.75 -10.65 7.68
N ARG A 86 -11.08 -10.52 8.83
CA ARG A 86 -11.66 -9.92 10.04
C ARG A 86 -11.22 -8.48 10.24
N SER A 87 -10.07 -8.12 9.69
CA SER A 87 -9.49 -6.80 9.81
C SER A 87 -8.43 -6.56 8.74
N PHE A 88 -8.08 -5.30 8.56
CA PHE A 88 -6.92 -4.87 7.80
C PHE A 88 -6.19 -3.74 8.52
N GLU A 89 -4.93 -3.55 8.17
CA GLU A 89 -4.13 -2.42 8.64
C GLU A 89 -4.04 -1.37 7.55
N LEU A 90 -4.28 -0.11 7.91
CA LEU A 90 -4.03 1.05 7.08
C LEU A 90 -2.96 1.90 7.74
N TRP A 91 -1.86 2.12 7.04
CA TRP A 91 -0.80 3.01 7.47
C TRP A 91 -0.87 4.29 6.66
N VAL A 92 -1.00 5.44 7.32
CA VAL A 92 -1.10 6.75 6.65
C VAL A 92 0.14 7.56 6.95
N LEU A 93 0.78 8.10 5.91
CA LEU A 93 1.91 8.99 6.07
C LEU A 93 1.43 10.38 6.52
N ARG A 94 1.91 10.84 7.69
CA ARG A 94 1.67 12.19 8.23
C ARG A 94 3.00 12.76 8.72
N ASP A 95 3.33 13.98 8.30
CA ASP A 95 4.51 14.70 8.79
C ASP A 95 5.82 13.87 8.74
N ALA A 96 5.98 13.10 7.65
CA ALA A 96 7.07 12.15 7.41
C ALA A 96 7.10 10.88 8.30
N GLU A 97 6.08 10.67 9.13
CA GLU A 97 5.93 9.48 9.97
C GLU A 97 4.71 8.62 9.57
N TRP A 98 4.82 7.30 9.75
CA TRP A 98 3.73 6.37 9.48
C TRP A 98 2.83 6.20 10.70
N SER A 99 1.54 6.47 10.52
CA SER A 99 0.51 6.24 11.55
C SER A 99 -0.31 4.99 11.23
N LYS A 100 -0.30 4.00 12.14
CA LYS A 100 -1.05 2.75 12.01
C LYS A 100 -2.50 2.91 12.44
N HIS A 101 -3.42 2.44 11.61
CA HIS A 101 -4.83 2.29 11.92
C HIS A 101 -5.26 0.85 11.67
N ILE A 102 -5.95 0.23 12.63
CA ILE A 102 -6.50 -1.13 12.47
C ILE A 102 -8.00 -0.98 12.30
N TYR A 103 -8.52 -1.48 11.17
CA TYR A 103 -9.94 -1.48 10.88
C TYR A 103 -10.48 -2.89 11.06
N VAL A 104 -11.44 -3.04 11.98
CA VAL A 104 -12.15 -4.29 12.20
C VAL A 104 -13.37 -4.31 11.29
N LEU A 105 -13.48 -5.37 10.48
CA LEU A 105 -14.57 -5.53 9.54
C LEU A 105 -15.82 -6.05 10.26
N PRO A 106 -17.00 -5.44 10.04
CA PRO A 106 -18.24 -5.94 10.63
C PRO A 106 -18.62 -7.30 10.01
N PRO A 107 -19.42 -8.14 10.70
CA PRO A 107 -19.84 -9.44 10.16
C PRO A 107 -20.56 -9.36 8.80
N SER A 108 -21.24 -8.24 8.53
CA SER A 108 -21.93 -7.95 7.27
C SER A 108 -20.99 -7.75 6.08
N TRP A 109 -19.70 -7.51 6.31
CA TRP A 109 -18.68 -7.38 5.24
C TRP A 109 -18.66 -8.60 4.30
N LYS A 110 -18.99 -9.79 4.83
CA LYS A 110 -19.10 -11.05 4.07
C LYS A 110 -20.13 -11.01 2.94
N ASN A 111 -21.11 -10.12 3.03
CA ASN A 111 -22.18 -9.96 2.05
C ASN A 111 -21.83 -8.89 1.00
N ILE A 112 -20.82 -8.05 1.26
CA ILE A 112 -20.32 -7.02 0.36
C ILE A 112 -19.27 -7.60 -0.59
N VAL A 113 -18.45 -8.54 -0.09
CA VAL A 113 -17.47 -9.26 -0.91
C VAL A 113 -18.18 -10.37 -1.69
N THR A 114 -18.76 -10.01 -2.84
CA THR A 114 -19.48 -10.94 -3.71
C THR A 114 -18.53 -11.89 -4.44
N GLU A 115 -17.32 -11.45 -4.75
CA GLU A 115 -16.14 -12.19 -5.23
C GLU A 115 -14.95 -11.24 -4.99
N THR A 116 -13.79 -11.79 -4.62
CA THR A 116 -12.56 -11.08 -4.19
C THR A 116 -12.43 -9.62 -4.66
N MET A 117 -12.61 -8.65 -3.75
CA MET A 117 -12.35 -7.25 -4.08
C MET A 117 -10.84 -7.04 -4.16
N HIS A 118 -10.32 -7.01 -5.39
CA HIS A 118 -8.94 -6.61 -5.64
C HIS A 118 -8.74 -5.14 -5.26
N ALA A 119 -7.58 -4.83 -4.66
CA ALA A 119 -7.26 -3.51 -4.14
C ALA A 119 -7.31 -2.37 -5.20
N HIS A 120 -7.42 -2.69 -6.49
CA HIS A 120 -7.57 -1.74 -7.58
C HIS A 120 -8.89 -0.92 -7.55
N TYR A 121 -9.92 -1.36 -6.82
CA TYR A 121 -11.24 -0.69 -6.73
C TYR A 121 -11.38 0.27 -5.53
N TRP A 122 -10.32 0.49 -4.74
CA TRP A 122 -10.39 1.25 -3.48
C TRP A 122 -10.03 2.73 -3.63
N ASN A 123 -9.85 3.23 -4.85
CA ASN A 123 -9.56 4.65 -5.09
C ASN A 123 -10.79 5.56 -5.04
N ASP A 124 -11.99 4.99 -4.83
CA ASP A 124 -13.28 5.68 -4.87
C ASP A 124 -13.95 5.82 -3.47
N TRP A 125 -13.24 5.55 -2.38
CA TRP A 125 -13.73 5.66 -0.99
C TRP A 125 -12.93 6.65 -0.15
#